data_AF-A0A965CYU4-F1
#
_entry.id   AF-A0A965CYU4-F1
#
_cell.length_a   1.000
_cell.length_b   1.000
_cell.length_c   1.000
_cell.angle_alpha   90.00
_cell.angle_beta   90.00
_cell.angle_gamma   90.00
#
_symmetry.space_group_name_H-M   'P 1'
#
loop_
_entity.id
_entity.type
_entity.pdbx_description
1 polymer ?
#
loop_
_entity_poly.entity_id
_entity_poly.type
_entity_poly.pdbx_seq_one_letter_code
_entity_poly.pdbx_strand_id
1 'polypeptide(L)'
;MAEVCGMAKISFDGKEKYEEKLERVVFHADVDGRMLRCLIARKTLEDHFTILGAPHMKVAGCLDIFARHRKNIHASARRIIAEMGDNDLERTSEIVLSPSFL
;
A
#
# COMPACT_ATOMS: atom_id res chain seq x y z
N MET A 1 19.01 26.84 13.31
CA MET A 1 17.97 25.93 13.83
C MET A 1 17.15 25.47 12.64
N ALA A 2 17.56 24.39 11.98
CA ALA A 2 16.82 23.81 10.87
C ALA A 2 16.28 22.46 11.37
N GLU A 3 15.13 22.47 12.04
CA GLU A 3 14.29 21.28 12.13
C GLU A 3 13.62 21.10 10.77
N VAL A 4 14.39 20.60 9.81
CA VAL A 4 13.82 19.87 8.69
C VAL A 4 13.52 18.48 9.23
N CYS A 5 12.33 18.34 9.84
CA CYS A 5 11.71 17.04 9.98
C CYS A 5 11.44 16.58 8.54
N GLY A 6 12.42 15.85 7.97
CA GLY A 6 12.48 15.48 6.57
C GLY A 6 11.24 14.69 6.22
N MET A 7 10.25 15.34 5.61
CA MET A 7 9.16 14.62 4.97
C MET A 7 9.77 13.86 3.80
N ALA A 8 10.10 12.60 4.02
CA ALA A 8 10.61 11.74 2.97
C ALA A 8 9.72 11.88 1.72
N LYS A 9 10.34 12.08 0.55
CA LYS A 9 9.60 12.32 -0.68
C LYS A 9 9.04 11.00 -1.18
N ILE A 10 7.78 10.74 -0.84
CA ILE A 10 7.07 9.51 -1.19
C ILE A 10 6.32 9.70 -2.51
N SER A 11 6.67 8.89 -3.52
CA SER A 11 6.00 8.82 -4.83
C SER A 11 5.54 7.38 -5.10
N PHE A 12 4.48 7.16 -5.87
CA PHE A 12 4.01 5.81 -6.20
C PHE A 12 4.08 5.59 -7.70
N ASP A 13 4.66 4.48 -8.15
CA ASP A 13 4.88 4.17 -9.58
C ASP A 13 3.56 3.89 -10.33
N GLY A 14 2.50 3.55 -9.59
CA GLY A 14 1.17 3.32 -10.18
C GLY A 14 1.05 2.09 -11.06
N LYS A 15 2.00 1.16 -10.91
CA LYS A 15 2.00 -0.16 -11.55
C LYS A 15 1.60 -1.24 -10.54
N GLU A 16 0.39 -1.12 -10.02
CA GLU A 16 -0.25 -2.15 -9.21
C GLU A 16 -0.43 -3.46 -10.01
N LYS A 17 -0.07 -4.59 -9.41
CA LYS A 17 -0.23 -5.93 -9.97
C LYS A 17 -0.89 -6.83 -8.94
N TYR A 18 -1.74 -7.73 -9.40
CA TYR A 18 -2.31 -8.76 -8.53
C TYR A 18 -1.45 -10.03 -8.60
N GLU A 19 -0.96 -10.49 -7.45
CA GLU A 19 -0.29 -11.77 -7.30
C GLU A 19 -1.32 -12.84 -6.93
N GLU A 20 -1.74 -13.65 -7.90
CA GLU A 20 -2.77 -14.69 -7.71
C GLU A 20 -2.35 -15.76 -6.70
N LYS A 21 -1.07 -16.15 -6.69
CA LYS A 21 -0.56 -17.18 -5.78
C LYS A 21 -0.65 -16.81 -4.30
N LEU A 22 -0.62 -15.51 -4.00
CA LEU A 22 -0.62 -14.98 -2.64
C LEU A 22 -1.86 -14.12 -2.37
N GLU A 23 -2.80 -14.11 -3.32
CA GLU A 23 -4.02 -13.32 -3.34
C GLU A 23 -3.82 -11.90 -2.81
N ARG A 24 -2.92 -11.13 -3.41
CA ARG A 24 -2.57 -9.77 -2.95
C ARG A 24 -2.29 -8.80 -4.09
N VAL A 25 -2.63 -7.54 -3.90
CA VAL A 25 -2.22 -6.44 -4.78
C VAL A 25 -0.86 -5.93 -4.32
N VAL A 26 0.08 -5.85 -5.25
CA VAL A 26 1.44 -5.36 -5.05
C VAL A 26 1.63 -4.08 -5.86
N PHE A 27 2.11 -3.04 -5.21
CA PHE A 27 2.48 -1.78 -5.84
C PHE A 27 3.77 -1.26 -5.21
N HIS A 28 4.38 -0.25 -5.81
CA HIS A 28 5.67 0.26 -5.37
C HIS A 28 5.58 1.72 -4.97
N ALA A 29 6.22 2.05 -3.84
CA ALA A 29 6.45 3.40 -3.38
C ALA A 29 7.95 3.70 -3.49
N ASP A 30 8.30 4.82 -4.11
CA ASP A 30 9.64 5.40 -4.09
C ASP A 30 9.69 6.39 -2.92
N VAL A 31 10.67 6.21 -2.03
CA VAL A 31 10.88 7.03 -0.83
C VAL A 31 12.33 7.50 -0.87
N ASP A 32 12.56 8.76 -1.25
CA ASP A 32 13.91 9.32 -1.43
C ASP A 32 14.84 8.46 -2.31
N GLY A 33 14.28 7.91 -3.40
CA GLY A 33 15.01 7.04 -4.33
C GLY A 33 15.11 5.58 -3.89
N ARG A 34 14.49 5.19 -2.76
CA ARG A 34 14.38 3.79 -2.32
C ARG A 34 13.02 3.22 -2.66
N MET A 35 13.02 2.08 -3.34
CA MET A 35 11.78 1.43 -3.75
C MET A 35 11.28 0.45 -2.68
N LEU A 36 10.16 0.78 -2.05
CA LEU A 36 9.44 -0.06 -1.11
C LEU A 36 8.30 -0.81 -1.83
N ARG A 37 8.21 -2.11 -1.58
CA ARG A 37 7.10 -2.94 -2.04
C ARG A 37 5.92 -2.83 -1.09
N CYS A 38 4.81 -2.30 -1.57
CA CYS A 38 3.59 -2.21 -0.80
C CYS A 38 2.67 -3.38 -1.16
N LEU A 39 2.21 -4.11 -0.15
CA LEU A 39 1.43 -5.33 -0.29
C LEU A 39 0.08 -5.15 0.39
N ILE A 40 -1.01 -5.37 -0.34
CA ILE A 40 -2.37 -5.41 0.23
C ILE A 40 -2.96 -6.78 -0.05
N ALA A 41 -3.31 -7.53 0.99
CA ALA A 41 -4.02 -8.78 0.82
C ALA A 41 -5.41 -8.53 0.19
N ARG A 42 -5.85 -9.44 -0.67
CA ARG A 42 -7.22 -9.46 -1.21
C ARG A 42 -8.24 -9.42 -0.09
N LYS A 43 -8.04 -10.23 0.95
CA LYS A 43 -8.91 -10.25 2.13
C LYS A 43 -9.04 -8.88 2.78
N THR A 44 -7.97 -8.09 2.80
CA THR A 44 -7.99 -6.71 3.30
C THR A 44 -8.85 -5.81 2.43
N LEU A 45 -8.76 -5.94 1.09
CA LEU A 45 -9.64 -5.19 0.18
C LEU A 45 -11.10 -5.62 0.32
N GLU A 46 -11.35 -6.92 0.50
CA GLU A 46 -12.69 -7.46 0.74
C GLU A 46 -13.26 -6.91 2.06
N ASP A 47 -12.53 -7.04 3.16
CA ASP A 47 -12.98 -6.61 4.49
C ASP A 47 -13.27 -5.10 4.57
N HIS A 48 -12.42 -4.27 3.94
CA HIS A 48 -12.50 -2.82 4.09
C HIS A 48 -13.32 -2.12 2.98
N PHE A 49 -13.27 -2.61 1.73
CA PHE A 49 -13.88 -1.91 0.59
C PHE A 49 -15.05 -2.67 -0.05
N THR A 50 -15.23 -3.98 0.20
CA THR A 50 -16.40 -4.65 -0.33
C THR A 50 -17.62 -4.44 0.55
N ILE A 51 -18.72 -4.05 -0.09
CA ILE A 51 -20.05 -4.11 0.49
C ILE A 51 -20.35 -5.59 0.76
N LEU A 52 -20.47 -5.96 2.04
CA LEU A 52 -21.05 -7.20 2.57
C LEU A 52 -21.47 -8.24 1.50
N GLY A 53 -20.63 -9.27 1.29
CA GLY A 53 -21.12 -10.54 0.75
C GLY A 53 -20.81 -10.87 -0.71
N ALA A 54 -19.66 -10.45 -1.26
CA ALA A 54 -19.16 -10.99 -2.53
C ALA A 54 -18.05 -12.04 -2.28
N PRO A 55 -18.37 -13.29 -1.85
CA PRO A 55 -17.39 -14.35 -1.85
C PRO A 55 -16.94 -14.54 -3.31
N HIS A 56 -15.63 -14.55 -3.55
CA HIS A 56 -15.02 -14.68 -4.89
C HIS A 56 -14.95 -13.38 -5.72
N MET A 57 -14.52 -12.27 -5.11
CA MET A 57 -13.95 -11.16 -5.90
C MET A 57 -12.87 -11.68 -6.88
N LYS A 58 -13.10 -11.50 -8.18
CA LYS A 58 -12.14 -11.89 -9.23
C LYS A 58 -10.92 -10.96 -9.20
N VAL A 59 -9.81 -11.40 -9.79
CA VAL A 59 -8.58 -10.61 -9.97
C VAL A 59 -8.86 -9.20 -10.49
N ALA A 60 -9.67 -9.09 -11.54
CA ALA A 60 -10.06 -7.81 -12.12
C ALA A 60 -10.81 -6.90 -11.13
N GLY A 61 -11.63 -7.48 -10.25
CA GLY A 61 -12.33 -6.73 -9.20
C GLY A 61 -11.37 -6.22 -8.13
N CYS A 62 -10.30 -6.96 -7.80
CA CYS A 62 -9.29 -6.51 -6.84
C CYS A 62 -8.55 -5.26 -7.34
N LEU A 63 -8.11 -5.27 -8.60
CA LEU A 63 -7.43 -4.13 -9.19
C LEU A 63 -8.38 -2.94 -9.40
N ASP A 64 -9.64 -3.19 -9.75
CA ASP A 64 -10.66 -2.13 -9.90
C ASP A 64 -10.96 -1.43 -8.56
N ILE A 65 -11.17 -2.21 -7.49
CA ILE A 65 -11.34 -1.67 -6.13
C ILE A 65 -10.09 -0.90 -5.70
N PHE A 66 -8.90 -1.47 -5.93
CA PHE A 66 -7.65 -0.76 -5.65
C PHE A 66 -7.60 0.56 -6.39
N ALA A 67 -7.89 0.59 -7.70
CA ALA A 67 -7.87 1.80 -8.51
C ALA A 67 -8.88 2.84 -8.00
N ARG A 68 -10.09 2.40 -7.62
CA ARG A 68 -11.15 3.26 -7.07
C ARG A 68 -10.75 3.88 -5.73
N HIS A 69 -10.07 3.13 -4.88
CA HIS A 69 -9.62 3.56 -3.55
C HIS A 69 -8.13 3.93 -3.49
N ARG A 70 -7.48 4.08 -4.66
CA ARG A 70 -6.04 4.25 -4.78
C ARG A 70 -5.51 5.42 -3.97
N LYS A 71 -6.26 6.52 -3.94
CA LYS A 71 -5.90 7.71 -3.13
C LYS A 71 -5.87 7.41 -1.63
N ASN A 72 -6.85 6.68 -1.11
CA ASN A 72 -6.90 6.30 0.30
C ASN A 72 -5.79 5.31 0.63
N ILE A 73 -5.64 4.28 -0.21
CA ILE A 73 -4.59 3.27 -0.08
C ILE A 73 -3.19 3.90 -0.07
N HIS A 74 -2.93 4.82 -1.00
CA HIS A 74 -1.66 5.55 -1.06
C HIS A 74 -1.48 6.45 0.17
N ALA A 75 -2.55 7.08 0.67
CA ALA A 75 -2.48 7.90 1.88
C ALA A 75 -2.15 7.05 3.13
N SER A 76 -2.75 5.86 3.25
CA SER A 76 -2.44 4.88 4.29
C SER A 76 -1.00 4.38 4.19
N ALA A 77 -0.56 3.97 3.00
CA ALA A 77 0.83 3.58 2.76
C ALA A 77 1.80 4.71 3.13
N ARG A 78 1.48 5.95 2.74
CA ARG A 78 2.27 7.14 3.07
C ARG A 78 2.33 7.39 4.58
N ARG A 79 1.22 7.19 5.30
CA ARG A 79 1.18 7.30 6.76
C ARG A 79 2.09 6.26 7.41
N ILE A 80 1.96 4.99 7.04
CA ILE A 80 2.81 3.92 7.57
C ILE A 80 4.30 4.22 7.32
N ILE A 81 4.65 4.64 6.10
CA ILE A 81 6.04 5.02 5.75
C ILE A 81 6.51 6.24 6.57
N ALA A 82 5.65 7.22 6.81
CA ALA A 82 5.99 8.39 7.62
C ALA A 82 6.09 8.07 9.13
N GLU A 83 5.40 7.04 9.60
CA GLU A 83 5.53 6.52 10.97
C GLU A 83 6.77 5.64 11.13
N MET A 84 7.27 5.04 10.04
CA MET A 84 8.58 4.39 10.03
C MET A 84 9.68 5.45 10.13
N GLY A 85 10.56 5.30 11.12
CA GLY A 85 11.74 6.15 11.21
C GLY A 85 12.73 5.85 10.09
N ASP A 86 13.69 6.75 9.86
CA ASP A 86 14.76 6.58 8.85
C ASP A 86 15.44 5.21 8.98
N ASN A 87 15.75 4.77 10.21
CA ASN A 87 16.40 3.48 10.47
C ASN A 87 15.57 2.28 10.01
N ASP A 88 14.25 2.34 10.19
CA ASP A 88 13.32 1.29 9.76
C ASP A 88 13.19 1.28 8.24
N LEU A 89 13.16 2.46 7.60
CA LEU A 89 13.13 2.57 6.14
C LEU A 89 14.41 2.04 5.48
N GLU A 90 15.56 2.08 6.15
CA GLU A 90 16.79 1.46 5.63
C GLU A 90 16.76 -0.06 5.64
N ARG A 91 16.01 -0.64 6.57
CA ARG A 91 15.98 -2.10 6.80
C ARG A 91 14.74 -2.75 6.21
N THR A 92 13.75 -1.95 5.83
CA THR A 92 12.47 -2.40 5.29
C THR A 92 12.50 -2.31 3.78
N SER A 93 12.21 -3.42 3.11
CA SER A 93 12.03 -3.46 1.64
C SER A 93 10.58 -3.66 1.23
N GLU A 94 9.72 -4.03 2.17
CA GLU A 94 8.30 -4.29 1.95
C GLU A 94 7.44 -3.81 3.12
N ILE A 95 6.26 -3.26 2.80
CA ILE A 95 5.25 -2.86 3.76
C ILE A 95 3.96 -3.61 3.47
N VAL A 96 3.32 -4.13 4.52
CA VAL A 96 2.05 -4.84 4.42
C VAL A 96 0.94 -3.96 4.94
N LEU A 97 0.04 -3.57 4.05
CA LEU A 97 -1.18 -2.84 4.39
C LEU A 97 -2.24 -3.82 4.88
N SER A 98 -2.49 -3.76 6.18
CA SER A 98 -3.52 -4.51 6.89
C SER A 98 -4.81 -3.69 6.97
N PRO A 99 -5.99 -4.31 7.16
CA PRO A 99 -7.28 -3.60 7.20
C PRO A 99 -7.34 -2.55 8.30
N SER A 100 -6.56 -2.69 9.37
CA SER A 100 -6.43 -1.72 10.47
C SER A 100 -5.86 -0.36 10.05
N PHE A 101 -5.20 -0.29 8.89
CA PHE A 101 -4.51 0.91 8.41
C PHE A 101 -5.19 1.54 7.18
N LEU A 102 -6.21 0.91 6.61
CA LEU A 102 -7.02 1.44 5.51
C LEU A 102 -8.22 2.20 6.07
#